data_AF-A0A6B3IKH2-F1
#
_entry.id   AF-A0A6B3IKH2-F1
#
_cell.length_a   1.000
_cell.length_b   1.000
_cell.length_c   1.000
_cell.angle_alpha   90.00
_cell.angle_beta   90.00
_cell.angle_gamma   90.00
#
_symmetry.space_group_name_H-M   'P 1'
#
loop_
_entity.id
_entity.type
_entity.pdbx_description
1 polymer ?
#
loop_
_entity_poly.entity_id
_entity_poly.type
_entity_poly.pdbx_seq_one_letter_code
_entity_poly.pdbx_strand_id
1 'polypeptide(L)'
;SLTGRRAKIVYRLTAEGKEHFEELLSHTGPDSWEDEHFAARFAFFGQTEREVRMRVLEGRRSRLEERLEKMRASLARTRERLDDYTLELQRHGMESVEREVRWLNELIESERSGRDQRRSSPEGSAQQDTSGETGGLPRHRGNTPPDPSDDTAK
;
A
#
# COMPACT_ATOMS: atom_id res chain seq x y z
N SER A 1 -30.85 -26.51 2.20
CA SER A 1 -29.93 -26.01 3.23
C SER A 1 -29.99 -24.48 3.21
N LEU A 2 -30.68 -23.87 4.19
CA LEU A 2 -30.77 -22.41 4.29
C LEU A 2 -29.49 -21.91 4.95
N THR A 3 -28.48 -21.62 4.13
CA THR A 3 -27.21 -21.02 4.54
C THR A 3 -27.45 -19.66 5.18
N GLY A 4 -27.50 -19.63 6.51
CA GLY A 4 -27.62 -18.41 7.31
C GLY A 4 -26.37 -17.55 7.16
N ARG A 5 -26.45 -16.51 6.33
CA ARG A 5 -25.36 -15.53 6.18
C ARG A 5 -25.43 -14.58 7.39
N ARG A 6 -24.43 -14.63 8.27
CA ARG A 6 -24.30 -13.75 9.44
C ARG A 6 -24.40 -12.28 9.01
N ALA A 7 -25.27 -11.50 9.65
CA ALA A 7 -25.41 -10.08 9.37
C ALA A 7 -24.07 -9.35 9.63
N LYS A 8 -23.64 -8.51 8.67
CA LYS A 8 -22.45 -7.67 8.78
C LYS A 8 -22.86 -6.28 9.25
N ILE A 9 -22.25 -5.80 10.32
CA ILE A 9 -22.35 -4.39 10.72
C ILE A 9 -21.35 -3.61 9.88
N VAL A 10 -21.82 -2.56 9.21
CA VAL A 10 -21.00 -1.67 8.37
C VAL A 10 -21.09 -0.27 8.94
N TYR A 11 -19.94 0.31 9.25
CA TYR A 11 -19.82 1.70 9.70
C TYR A 11 -19.48 2.60 8.53
N ARG A 12 -19.99 3.84 8.57
CA ARG A 12 -19.71 4.90 7.60
C ARG A 12 -19.44 6.19 8.35
N LEU A 13 -18.45 6.95 7.88
CA LEU A 13 -18.21 8.31 8.36
C LEU A 13 -19.44 9.20 8.07
N THR A 14 -19.86 9.96 9.08
CA THR A 14 -20.83 11.06 8.94
C THR A 14 -20.17 12.27 8.26
N ALA A 15 -20.95 13.30 7.92
CA ALA A 15 -20.39 14.55 7.40
C ALA A 15 -19.44 15.21 8.41
N GLU A 16 -19.91 15.38 9.65
CA GLU A 16 -19.11 15.86 10.79
C GLU A 16 -17.85 15.01 11.01
N GLY A 17 -17.97 13.69 10.87
CA GLY A 17 -16.83 12.78 11.00
C GLY A 17 -15.78 12.96 9.91
N LYS A 18 -16.17 13.35 8.69
CA LYS A 18 -15.23 13.67 7.62
C LYS A 18 -14.51 15.00 7.88
N GLU A 19 -15.25 16.02 8.32
CA GLU A 19 -14.67 17.32 8.66
C GLU A 19 -13.64 17.20 9.79
N HIS A 20 -13.99 16.48 10.86
CA HIS A 20 -13.05 16.19 11.97
C HIS A 20 -11.85 15.37 11.51
N PHE A 21 -12.04 14.43 10.58
CA PHE A 21 -10.94 13.65 10.02
C PHE A 21 -9.97 14.52 9.21
N GLU A 22 -10.48 15.44 8.39
CA GLU A 22 -9.66 16.41 7.65
C GLU A 22 -8.88 17.32 8.59
N GLU A 23 -9.50 17.78 9.68
CA GLU A 23 -8.84 18.55 10.72
C GLU A 23 -7.66 17.77 11.34
N LEU A 24 -7.89 16.50 11.74
CA LEU A 24 -6.86 15.63 12.29
C LEU A 24 -5.68 15.40 11.33
N LEU A 25 -5.97 15.31 10.04
CA LEU A 25 -4.95 15.16 9.00
C LEU A 25 -4.13 16.44 8.80
N SER A 26 -4.76 17.62 8.90
CA SER A 26 -4.08 18.91 8.79
C SER A 26 -3.23 19.25 10.02
N HIS A 27 -3.55 18.66 11.18
CA HIS A 27 -2.84 18.94 12.43
C HIS A 27 -1.47 18.28 12.46
N THR A 28 -0.42 19.07 12.73
CA THR A 28 0.97 18.61 12.75
C THR A 28 1.66 18.99 14.06
N GLY A 29 1.30 18.29 15.14
CA GLY A 29 1.97 18.36 16.44
C GLY A 29 2.99 17.22 16.64
N PRO A 30 3.81 17.27 17.72
CA PRO A 30 4.85 16.27 18.03
C PRO A 30 4.41 14.81 17.95
N ASP A 31 3.17 14.52 18.36
CA ASP A 31 2.61 13.17 18.37
C ASP A 31 2.32 12.64 16.96
N SER A 32 2.31 13.51 15.94
CA SER A 32 1.88 13.18 14.57
C SER A 32 2.86 12.28 13.83
N TRP A 33 4.10 12.17 14.31
CA TRP A 33 5.17 11.41 13.69
C TRP A 33 5.81 10.37 14.64
N GLU A 34 5.16 10.09 15.77
CA GLU A 34 5.43 8.91 16.60
C GLU A 34 4.94 7.62 15.90
N ASP A 35 5.53 6.46 16.24
CA ASP A 35 5.42 5.20 15.48
C ASP A 35 3.99 4.85 15.04
N GLU A 36 3.02 4.85 15.96
CA GLU A 36 1.63 4.43 15.69
C GLU A 36 0.84 5.49 14.88
N HIS A 37 1.03 6.77 15.20
CA HIS A 37 0.35 7.87 14.54
C HIS A 37 0.87 8.17 13.13
N PHE A 38 2.16 7.91 12.89
CA PHE A 38 2.77 8.06 11.57
C PHE A 38 2.15 7.11 10.55
N ALA A 39 2.07 5.81 10.87
CA ALA A 39 1.55 4.81 9.94
C ALA A 39 0.09 5.10 9.54
N ALA A 40 -0.74 5.53 10.50
CA ALA A 40 -2.11 5.94 10.24
C ALA A 40 -2.18 7.13 9.28
N ARG A 41 -1.39 8.19 9.51
CA ARG A 41 -1.35 9.37 8.63
C ARG A 41 -0.81 9.04 7.24
N PHE A 42 0.25 8.23 7.18
CA PHE A 42 0.88 7.80 5.94
C PHE A 42 -0.12 7.12 4.99
N ALA A 43 -1.03 6.30 5.54
CA ALA A 43 -2.09 5.65 4.77
C ALA A 43 -3.04 6.63 4.06
N PHE A 44 -3.11 7.88 4.52
CA PHE A 44 -3.98 8.94 3.97
C PHE A 44 -3.21 10.08 3.29
N PHE A 45 -1.92 9.90 3.01
CA PHE A 45 -1.12 10.92 2.31
C PHE A 45 -1.67 11.28 0.92
N GLY A 46 -2.40 10.37 0.29
CA GLY A 46 -3.10 10.66 -0.97
C GLY A 46 -4.20 11.73 -0.86
N GLN A 47 -4.68 12.04 0.34
CA GLN A 47 -5.71 13.05 0.60
C GLN A 47 -5.19 14.30 1.33
N THR A 48 -3.91 14.35 1.71
CA THR A 48 -3.34 15.52 2.41
C THR A 48 -2.57 16.44 1.48
N GLU A 49 -2.39 17.69 1.91
CA GLU A 49 -1.55 18.64 1.20
C GLU A 49 -0.07 18.26 1.30
N ARG A 50 0.71 18.57 0.26
CA ARG A 50 2.15 18.28 0.20
C ARG A 50 2.91 18.87 1.39
N GLU A 51 2.57 20.09 1.82
CA GLU A 51 3.23 20.73 2.97
C GLU A 51 3.05 19.91 4.25
N VAL A 52 1.84 19.39 4.49
CA VAL A 52 1.53 18.53 5.62
C VAL A 52 2.32 17.23 5.54
N ARG A 53 2.34 16.57 4.36
CA ARG A 53 3.13 15.34 4.15
C ARG A 53 4.60 15.56 4.45
N MET A 54 5.18 16.62 3.89
CA MET A 54 6.58 16.99 4.10
C MET A 54 6.90 17.17 5.58
N ARG A 55 6.06 17.91 6.31
CA ARG A 55 6.26 18.15 7.75
C ARG A 55 6.23 16.85 8.56
N VAL A 56 5.30 15.94 8.26
CA VAL A 56 5.21 14.63 8.93
C VAL A 56 6.43 13.75 8.60
N LEU A 57 6.86 13.71 7.33
CA LEU A 57 8.03 12.93 6.91
C LEU A 57 9.33 13.43 7.55
N GLU A 58 9.54 14.74 7.57
CA GLU A 58 10.73 15.36 8.17
C GLU A 58 10.75 15.18 9.70
N GLY A 59 9.59 15.33 10.36
CA GLY A 59 9.44 15.06 11.79
C GLY A 59 9.75 13.60 12.14
N ARG A 60 9.23 12.65 11.35
CA ARG A 60 9.49 11.21 11.51
C ARG A 60 10.97 10.89 11.38
N ARG A 61 11.62 11.42 10.35
CA ARG A 61 13.06 11.24 10.13
C ARG A 61 13.87 11.74 11.32
N SER A 62 13.60 12.97 11.79
CA SER A 62 14.31 13.56 12.94
C SER A 62 14.20 12.68 14.19
N ARG A 63 13.02 12.12 14.48
CA ARG A 63 12.82 11.21 15.61
C ARG A 63 13.63 9.92 15.49
N LEU A 64 13.67 9.33 14.30
CA LEU A 64 14.43 8.10 14.06
C LEU A 64 15.93 8.34 14.12
N GLU A 65 16.42 9.48 13.63
CA GLU A 65 17.82 9.90 13.76
C GLU A 65 18.22 10.08 15.23
N GLU A 66 17.40 10.76 16.03
CA GLU A 66 17.60 10.90 17.48
C GLU A 66 17.61 9.53 18.19
N ARG A 67 16.69 8.64 17.83
CA ARG A 67 16.58 7.29 18.41
C ARG A 67 17.81 6.46 18.04
N LEU A 68 18.24 6.52 16.78
CA LEU A 68 19.41 5.81 16.27
C LEU A 68 20.68 6.25 17.01
N GLU A 69 20.85 7.55 17.23
CA GLU A 69 21.98 8.08 18.00
C GLU A 69 21.98 7.56 19.45
N LYS A 70 20.81 7.57 20.11
CA LYS A 70 20.65 7.01 21.46
C LYS A 70 21.00 5.51 21.51
N MET A 71 20.57 4.74 20.49
CA MET A 71 20.88 3.30 20.39
C MET A 71 22.37 3.05 20.22
N ARG A 72 23.05 3.79 19.32
CA ARG A 72 24.50 3.71 19.11
C ARG A 72 25.27 4.03 20.39
N ALA A 73 24.90 5.12 21.06
CA ALA A 73 25.53 5.51 22.32
C ALA A 73 25.31 4.49 23.43
N SER A 74 24.12 3.87 23.50
CA SER A 74 23.82 2.81 24.46
C SER A 74 24.67 1.56 24.21
N LEU A 75 24.72 1.10 22.95
CA LEU A 75 25.46 -0.10 22.56
C LEU A 75 26.97 0.06 22.81
N ALA A 76 27.53 1.24 22.53
CA ALA A 76 28.94 1.53 22.80
C ALA A 76 29.28 1.41 24.29
N ARG A 77 28.36 1.77 25.21
CA ARG A 77 28.56 1.68 26.66
C ARG A 77 28.40 0.28 27.24
N THR A 78 27.61 -0.58 26.61
CA THR A 78 27.23 -1.89 27.17
C THR A 78 27.85 -3.08 26.45
N ARG A 79 28.52 -2.88 25.32
CA ARG A 79 29.10 -3.93 24.45
C ARG A 79 29.90 -4.99 25.19
N GLU A 80 30.75 -4.62 26.17
CA GLU A 80 31.60 -5.58 26.90
C GLU A 80 30.82 -6.47 27.88
N ARG A 81 29.55 -6.14 28.16
CA ARG A 81 28.70 -6.83 29.14
C ARG A 81 27.62 -7.72 28.52
N LEU A 82 27.52 -7.74 27.20
CA LEU A 82 26.47 -8.47 26.48
C LEU A 82 27.04 -9.73 25.82
N ASP A 83 26.25 -10.81 25.81
CA ASP A 83 26.54 -11.98 25.00
C ASP A 83 26.31 -11.70 23.50
N ASP A 84 26.83 -12.60 22.66
CA ASP A 84 26.79 -12.46 21.20
C ASP A 84 25.36 -12.41 20.64
N TYR A 85 24.41 -13.19 21.16
CA TYR A 85 23.04 -13.20 20.65
C TYR A 85 22.29 -11.91 21.03
N THR A 86 22.52 -11.40 22.23
CA THR A 86 21.97 -10.11 22.64
C THR A 86 22.54 -8.97 21.80
N LEU A 87 23.83 -9.02 21.46
CA LEU A 87 24.45 -8.05 20.56
C LEU A 87 23.84 -8.09 19.15
N GLU A 88 23.60 -9.28 18.59
CA GLU A 88 22.92 -9.42 17.30
C GLU A 88 21.49 -8.88 17.32
N LEU A 89 20.73 -9.07 18.40
CA LEU A 89 19.40 -8.48 18.54
C LEU A 89 19.45 -6.93 18.53
N GLN A 90 20.42 -6.34 19.24
CA GLN A 90 20.61 -4.88 19.24
C GLN A 90 21.01 -4.35 17.86
N ARG A 91 21.90 -5.06 17.15
CA ARG A 91 22.32 -4.72 15.78
C ARG A 91 21.14 -4.78 14.81
N HIS A 92 20.34 -5.85 14.84
CA HIS A 92 19.16 -5.98 13.99
C HIS A 92 18.15 -4.85 14.22
N GLY A 93 17.90 -4.49 15.48
CA GLY A 93 17.04 -3.36 15.82
C GLY A 93 17.56 -2.03 15.24
N MET A 94 18.87 -1.80 15.33
CA MET A 94 19.52 -0.61 14.77
C MET A 94 19.43 -0.56 13.24
N GLU A 95 19.71 -1.68 12.57
CA GLU A 95 19.61 -1.77 11.11
C GLU A 95 18.19 -1.47 10.59
N SER A 96 17.17 -1.89 11.33
CA SER A 96 15.77 -1.58 10.99
C SER A 96 15.53 -0.08 10.99
N VAL A 97 15.98 0.63 12.02
CA VAL A 97 15.85 2.10 12.12
C VAL A 97 16.67 2.78 11.02
N GLU A 98 17.89 2.31 10.74
CA GLU A 98 18.72 2.85 9.67
C GLU A 98 18.10 2.68 8.28
N ARG A 99 17.45 1.53 8.02
CA ARG A 99 16.68 1.32 6.78
C ARG A 99 15.51 2.28 6.68
N GLU A 100 14.76 2.49 7.77
CA GLU A 100 13.62 3.41 7.78
C GLU A 100 14.06 4.86 7.53
N VAL A 101 15.18 5.32 8.12
CA VAL A 101 15.75 6.64 7.85
C VAL A 101 16.15 6.80 6.38
N ARG A 102 16.80 5.79 5.78
CA ARG A 102 17.15 5.82 4.35
C ARG A 102 15.91 5.90 3.47
N TRP A 103 14.92 5.06 3.75
CA TRP A 103 13.65 5.06 3.04
C TRP A 103 12.94 6.43 3.14
N LEU A 104 12.90 7.05 4.32
CA LEU A 104 12.32 8.38 4.50
C LEU A 104 13.08 9.45 3.72
N ASN A 105 14.41 9.39 3.67
CA ASN A 105 15.20 10.34 2.87
C ASN A 105 14.87 10.24 1.37
N GLU A 106 14.79 9.03 0.84
CA GLU A 106 14.42 8.79 -0.56
C GLU A 106 12.98 9.28 -0.85
N LEU A 107 12.06 9.02 0.07
CA LEU A 107 10.67 9.44 -0.06
C LEU A 107 10.52 10.96 0.01
N ILE A 108 11.21 11.61 0.95
CA ILE A 108 11.27 13.07 1.08
C ILE A 108 11.80 13.70 -0.22
N GLU A 109 12.84 13.11 -0.82
CA GLU A 109 13.38 13.59 -2.08
C GLU A 109 12.40 13.39 -3.26
N SER A 110 11.68 12.27 -3.30
CA SER A 110 10.61 12.04 -4.27
C SER A 110 9.50 13.09 -4.16
N GLU A 111 9.04 13.34 -2.94
CA GLU A 111 8.02 14.34 -2.62
C GLU A 111 8.49 15.76 -2.97
N ARG A 112 9.77 16.06 -2.73
CA ARG A 112 10.39 17.34 -3.10
C ARG A 112 10.36 17.59 -4.60
N SER A 113 10.74 16.57 -5.38
CA SER A 113 10.78 16.61 -6.84
C SER A 113 9.39 16.61 -7.53
N GLY A 114 8.29 16.52 -6.76
CA GLY A 114 6.95 16.42 -7.33
C GLY A 114 6.67 15.09 -8.03
N ARG A 115 7.52 14.07 -7.80
CA ARG A 115 7.24 12.69 -8.18
C ARG A 115 6.26 12.10 -7.18
N ASP A 116 5.02 12.60 -7.22
CA ASP A 116 3.93 11.97 -6.49
C ASP A 116 3.80 10.52 -6.99
N GLN A 117 3.88 9.55 -6.08
CA GLN A 117 3.75 8.12 -6.39
C GLN A 117 2.36 7.73 -6.95
N ARG A 118 1.49 8.71 -7.21
CA ARG A 118 0.17 8.57 -7.83
C ARG A 118 0.20 7.94 -9.23
N ARG A 119 1.37 7.82 -9.86
CA ARG A 119 1.55 7.12 -11.15
C ARG A 119 1.67 5.59 -11.02
N SER A 120 1.66 5.04 -9.80
CA SER A 120 1.84 3.59 -9.55
C SER A 120 0.54 2.86 -9.21
N SER A 121 -0.63 3.37 -9.64
CA SER A 121 -1.84 2.56 -9.71
C SER A 121 -1.89 1.88 -11.09
N PRO A 122 -1.89 0.55 -11.19
CA PRO A 122 -2.11 -0.13 -12.46
C PRO A 122 -3.62 -0.11 -12.77
N GLU A 123 -4.15 1.06 -13.09
CA GLU A 123 -5.46 1.19 -13.77
C GLU A 123 -5.18 1.60 -15.21
N GLY A 124 -5.09 0.61 -16.10
CA GLY A 124 -4.84 0.86 -17.51
C GLY A 124 -4.31 -0.32 -18.33
N SER A 125 -4.72 -1.55 -18.05
CA SER A 125 -4.61 -2.64 -19.03
C SER A 125 -6.00 -3.00 -19.55
N ALA A 126 -6.59 -2.05 -20.28
CA ALA A 126 -7.76 -2.29 -21.11
C ALA A 126 -7.30 -2.37 -22.59
N GLN A 127 -7.68 -3.46 -23.23
CA GLN A 127 -7.80 -3.66 -24.68
C GLN A 127 -6.53 -3.47 -25.52
N GLN A 128 -5.79 -4.56 -25.77
CA GLN A 128 -5.14 -4.74 -27.08
C GLN A 128 -6.03 -5.64 -27.93
N ASP A 129 -6.82 -4.98 -28.78
CA ASP A 129 -7.36 -5.55 -30.00
C ASP A 129 -6.21 -6.07 -30.86
N THR A 130 -6.20 -7.37 -31.13
CA THR A 130 -5.42 -7.94 -32.24
C THR A 130 -6.36 -8.71 -33.15
N SER A 131 -7.07 -7.95 -34.00
CA SER A 131 -7.63 -8.44 -35.24
C SER A 131 -6.49 -8.74 -36.21
N GLY A 132 -6.04 -10.00 -36.23
CA GLY A 132 -5.07 -10.51 -37.19
C GLY A 132 -5.76 -11.29 -38.30
N GLU A 133 -6.20 -10.57 -39.33
CA GLU A 133 -6.64 -11.10 -40.61
C GLU A 133 -5.44 -11.64 -41.40
N THR A 134 -5.37 -12.95 -41.65
CA THR A 134 -4.66 -13.52 -42.81
C THR A 134 -5.47 -14.67 -43.38
N GLY A 135 -5.84 -14.53 -44.66
CA GLY A 135 -6.76 -15.43 -45.36
C GLY A 135 -6.13 -16.70 -45.94
N GLY A 136 -7.02 -17.56 -46.48
CA GLY A 136 -6.66 -18.55 -47.52
C GLY A 136 -6.91 -20.04 -47.21
N LEU A 137 -8.19 -20.45 -47.14
CA LEU A 137 -8.89 -21.60 -47.80
C LEU A 137 -8.09 -22.75 -48.52
N PRO A 138 -8.67 -23.96 -48.82
CA PRO A 138 -9.98 -24.56 -48.42
C PRO A 138 -10.08 -26.12 -48.28
N ARG A 139 -11.31 -26.56 -47.89
CA ARG A 139 -12.03 -27.85 -48.14
C ARG A 139 -11.70 -29.11 -47.31
N HIS A 140 -12.71 -29.61 -46.59
CA HIS A 140 -13.30 -30.90 -46.95
C HIS A 140 -14.79 -31.01 -46.59
N ARG A 141 -15.50 -31.71 -47.48
CA ARG A 141 -16.94 -31.88 -47.67
C ARG A 141 -17.48 -33.02 -46.80
N GLY A 142 -18.72 -32.89 -46.30
CA GLY A 142 -19.66 -34.02 -46.27
C GLY A 142 -20.40 -34.33 -44.96
N ASN A 143 -21.71 -34.10 -45.02
CA ASN A 143 -22.81 -34.91 -44.46
C ASN A 143 -23.25 -34.71 -43.00
N THR A 144 -24.29 -33.89 -42.87
CA THR A 144 -25.33 -33.93 -41.83
C THR A 144 -26.27 -35.13 -42.06
N PRO A 145 -26.66 -35.90 -41.03
CA PRO A 145 -27.83 -36.77 -41.08
C PRO A 145 -29.12 -36.01 -40.67
N PRO A 146 -30.28 -36.31 -41.26
CA PRO A 146 -31.50 -35.52 -41.09
C PRO A 146 -32.31 -35.89 -39.83
N ASP A 147 -33.12 -34.92 -39.43
CA ASP A 147 -34.21 -34.96 -38.45
C ASP A 147 -35.40 -35.80 -38.99
N PRO A 148 -35.97 -36.74 -38.22
CA PRO A 148 -37.23 -37.39 -38.58
C PRO A 148 -38.41 -36.62 -37.98
N SER A 149 -39.05 -35.79 -38.81
CA SER A 149 -40.48 -35.50 -38.64
C SER A 149 -41.29 -36.62 -39.31
N ASP A 150 -42.17 -37.28 -38.55
CA ASP A 150 -43.55 -37.46 -39.01
C ASP A 150 -44.48 -37.88 -37.85
N ASP A 151 -45.39 -36.95 -37.58
CA ASP A 151 -46.83 -37.10 -37.39
C ASP A 151 -47.42 -38.52 -37.53
N THR A 152 -48.16 -39.00 -36.52
CA THR A 152 -49.45 -39.66 -36.77
C THR A 152 -50.29 -39.80 -35.50
N ALA A 153 -51.53 -39.34 -35.62
CA ALA A 153 -52.59 -39.36 -34.63
C ALA A 153 -53.03 -40.78 -34.19
N LYS A 154 -53.30 -40.92 -32.88
CA LYS A 154 -54.63 -41.24 -32.33
C LYS A 154 -54.65 -41.13 -30.81
#